data_AF-A0A246HNC5-F1
#
_entry.id   AF-A0A246HNC5-F1
#
_cell.length_a   1.000
_cell.length_b   1.000
_cell.length_c   1.000
_cell.angle_alpha   90.00
_cell.angle_beta   90.00
_cell.angle_gamma   90.00
#
_symmetry.space_group_name_H-M   'P 1'
#
loop_
_entity.id
_entity.type
_entity.pdbx_description
1 polymer ?
#
loop_
_entity_poly.entity_id
_entity_poly.type
_entity_poly.pdbx_seq_one_letter_code
_entity_poly.pdbx_strand_id
1 'polypeptide(L)'
;MDEPMAPYTRFVVDGFDADALLGVVRDTRFEQRLLAAGHFRACLQRLVFPEFSLDSGAYTLPIFASGSFAQGMIALALAISC
;
A
#
# COMPACT_ATOMS: atom_id res chain seq x y z
N MET A 1 -8.20 -8.83 -29.29
CA MET A 1 -7.34 -7.69 -28.94
C MET A 1 -6.99 -7.92 -27.48
N ASP A 2 -5.82 -8.48 -27.21
CA ASP A 2 -5.37 -8.67 -25.83
C ASP A 2 -5.18 -7.29 -25.21
N GLU A 3 -6.03 -6.93 -24.25
CA GLU A 3 -5.76 -5.75 -23.41
C GLU A 3 -4.38 -5.94 -22.78
N PRO A 4 -3.51 -4.92 -22.77
CA PRO A 4 -2.25 -5.02 -22.06
C PRO A 4 -2.57 -5.30 -20.60
N MET A 5 -2.28 -6.51 -20.14
CA MET A 5 -2.46 -6.90 -18.74
C MET A 5 -1.80 -5.83 -17.86
N ALA A 6 -2.61 -5.18 -17.02
CA ALA A 6 -2.15 -4.22 -16.02
C ALA A 6 -0.93 -4.80 -15.29
N PRO A 7 0.24 -4.11 -15.26
CA PRO A 7 1.42 -4.65 -14.60
C PRO A 7 1.11 -4.88 -13.12
N TYR A 8 1.06 -6.16 -12.76
CA TYR A 8 0.83 -6.62 -11.40
C TYR A 8 2.17 -6.71 -10.67
N THR A 9 2.24 -6.09 -9.50
CA THR A 9 3.41 -6.19 -8.61
C THR A 9 2.98 -6.74 -7.27
N ARG A 10 3.75 -7.67 -6.72
CA ARG A 10 3.58 -8.18 -5.35
C ARG A 10 4.92 -8.24 -4.65
N PHE A 11 4.95 -7.80 -3.40
CA PHE A 11 6.11 -7.94 -2.54
C PHE A 11 5.68 -8.21 -1.09
N VAL A 12 6.63 -8.73 -0.33
CA VAL A 12 6.47 -9.04 1.09
C VAL A 12 7.49 -8.22 1.84
N VAL A 13 7.03 -7.55 2.89
CA VAL A 13 7.88 -6.84 3.85
C VAL A 13 7.91 -7.69 5.11
N ASP A 14 9.11 -8.08 5.54
CA ASP A 14 9.34 -8.83 6.77
C ASP A 14 10.17 -7.96 7.72
N GLY A 15 9.63 -7.69 8.91
CA GLY A 15 10.10 -6.60 9.77
C GLY A 15 9.52 -5.25 9.35
N PHE A 16 9.41 -4.31 10.30
CA PHE A 16 8.88 -2.99 10.01
C PHE A 16 9.98 -2.05 9.54
N ASP A 17 9.85 -1.57 8.31
CA ASP A 17 10.71 -0.57 7.69
C ASP A 17 9.82 0.54 7.13
N ALA A 18 9.75 1.66 7.85
CA ALA A 18 8.92 2.79 7.45
C ALA A 18 9.33 3.35 6.08
N ASP A 19 10.61 3.30 5.73
CA ASP A 19 11.14 3.82 4.46
C ASP A 19 10.80 2.90 3.29
N ALA A 20 10.88 1.58 3.49
CA ALA A 20 10.39 0.62 2.52
C ALA A 20 8.87 0.75 2.31
N LEU A 21 8.15 1.21 3.33
CA LEU A 21 6.71 1.40 3.27
C LEU A 21 6.28 2.76 2.69
N LEU A 22 7.17 3.76 2.58
CA LEU A 22 6.85 5.12 2.09
C LEU A 22 6.27 5.14 0.66
N GLY A 23 6.61 4.17 -0.19
CA GLY A 23 6.19 4.10 -1.60
C GLY A 23 5.12 3.03 -1.92
N VAL A 24 4.54 2.42 -0.89
CA VAL A 24 3.59 1.30 -1.03
C VAL A 24 2.29 1.71 -1.72
N VAL A 25 1.89 2.97 -1.54
CA VAL A 25 0.81 3.57 -2.32
C VAL A 25 1.45 4.50 -3.34
N ARG A 26 1.07 4.32 -4.62
CA ARG A 26 1.72 5.02 -5.72
C ARG A 26 1.57 6.54 -5.56
N ASP A 27 2.63 7.29 -5.90
CA ASP A 27 2.65 8.76 -5.92
C ASP A 27 2.27 9.43 -4.58
N THR A 28 2.44 8.69 -3.48
CA THR A 28 2.20 9.18 -2.11
C THR A 28 3.43 8.94 -1.25
N ARG A 29 3.51 9.70 -0.15
CA ARG A 29 4.45 9.45 0.94
C ARG A 29 3.65 9.43 2.22
N PHE A 30 3.57 8.26 2.84
CA PHE A 30 2.88 8.08 4.11
C PHE A 30 3.89 7.97 5.24
N GLU A 31 3.80 8.86 6.23
CA GLU A 31 4.38 8.61 7.54
C GLU A 31 3.75 7.33 8.10
N GLN A 32 4.57 6.38 8.52
CA GLN A 32 4.12 5.10 9.04
C GLN A 32 4.70 4.78 10.41
N ARG A 33 3.85 4.23 11.28
CA ARG A 33 4.23 3.83 12.64
C ARG A 33 3.51 2.53 13.02
N LEU A 34 4.23 1.60 13.66
CA LEU A 34 3.61 0.44 14.30
C LEU A 34 2.82 0.87 15.52
N LEU A 35 1.63 0.30 15.69
CA LEU A 35 0.77 0.54 16.85
C LEU A 35 0.80 -0.62 17.86
N ALA A 36 1.47 -1.72 17.53
CA ALA A 36 1.64 -2.86 18.40
C ALA A 36 3.07 -3.42 18.30
N ALA A 37 3.57 -3.95 19.42
CA ALA A 37 4.85 -4.67 19.46
C ALA A 37 4.69 -6.09 18.90
N GLY A 38 5.76 -6.62 18.28
CA GLY A 38 5.81 -7.98 17.76
C GLY A 38 6.50 -8.06 16.41
N HIS A 39 6.47 -9.26 15.81
CA HIS A 39 6.98 -9.46 14.45
C HIS A 39 5.98 -8.92 13.42
N PHE A 40 6.35 -7.82 12.78
CA PHE A 40 5.56 -7.25 11.69
C PHE A 40 5.86 -7.97 10.38
N ARG A 41 4.81 -8.27 9.63
CA ARG A 41 4.89 -8.73 8.25
C ARG A 41 3.73 -8.12 7.47
N ALA A 42 4.01 -7.69 6.24
CA ALA A 42 3.00 -7.21 5.31
C ALA A 42 3.13 -7.90 3.95
N CYS A 43 2.01 -8.19 3.31
CA CYS A 43 1.96 -8.56 1.90
C CYS A 43 1.25 -7.46 1.14
N LEU A 44 1.93 -6.92 0.14
CA LEU A 44 1.50 -5.74 -0.61
C LEU A 44 1.38 -6.10 -2.08
N GLN A 45 0.31 -5.62 -2.70
CA GLN A 45 -0.06 -5.93 -4.07
C GLN A 45 -0.51 -4.67 -4.78
N ARG A 46 -0.12 -4.50 -6.03
CA ARG A 46 -0.51 -3.37 -6.88
C ARG A 46 -0.95 -3.84 -8.26
N LEU A 47 -2.03 -3.25 -8.74
CA LEU A 47 -2.41 -3.25 -10.15
C LEU A 47 -2.31 -1.83 -10.68
N VAL A 48 -1.65 -1.66 -11.83
CA VAL A 48 -1.51 -0.36 -12.48
C VAL A 48 -2.28 -0.35 -13.80
N PHE A 49 -3.20 0.60 -13.91
CA PHE A 49 -3.92 0.92 -15.14
C PHE A 49 -3.35 2.24 -15.72
N PRO A 50 -3.71 2.60 -16.97
CA PRO A 50 -3.25 3.86 -17.55
C PRO A 50 -3.59 5.11 -16.71
N GLU A 51 -4.77 5.11 -16.06
CA GLU A 51 -5.31 6.30 -15.38
C GLU A 51 -5.36 6.18 -13.85
N PHE A 52 -5.22 4.98 -13.29
CA PHE A 52 -5.28 4.77 -11.84
C PHE A 52 -4.48 3.54 -11.41
N SER A 53 -4.28 3.39 -10.10
CA SER A 53 -3.74 2.18 -9.50
C SER A 53 -4.64 1.67 -8.39
N LEU A 54 -4.64 0.36 -8.19
CA LEU A 54 -5.26 -0.30 -7.05
C LEU A 54 -4.15 -0.91 -6.20
N ASP A 55 -4.01 -0.42 -4.97
CA ASP A 55 -3.10 -0.94 -3.96
C ASP A 55 -3.89 -1.75 -2.92
N SER A 56 -3.38 -2.93 -2.56
CA SER A 56 -3.94 -3.78 -1.50
C SER A 56 -2.83 -4.24 -0.56
N GLY A 57 -3.12 -4.22 0.74
CA GLY A 57 -2.17 -4.62 1.77
C GLY A 57 -2.81 -5.45 2.86
N ALA A 58 -2.18 -6.59 3.18
CA ALA A 58 -2.50 -7.42 4.32
C ALA A 58 -1.37 -7.30 5.35
N TYR A 59 -1.70 -6.86 6.57
CA TYR A 59 -0.74 -6.54 7.62
C TYR A 59 -0.99 -7.43 8.85
N THR A 60 0.07 -7.98 9.45
CA THR A 60 -0.08 -8.81 10.66
C THR A 60 -0.28 -8.00 11.94
N LEU A 61 0.09 -6.71 11.93
CA LEU A 61 -0.05 -5.80 13.07
C LEU A 61 -0.68 -4.48 12.60
N PRO A 62 -1.41 -3.78 13.48
CA PRO A 62 -1.98 -2.48 13.17
C PRO A 62 -0.89 -1.44 12.92
N ILE A 63 -1.09 -0.64 11.89
CA ILE A 63 -0.22 0.49 11.54
C ILE A 63 -1.02 1.79 11.52
N PHE A 64 -0.36 2.87 11.87
CA PHE A 64 -0.79 4.22 11.55
C PHE A 64 -0.13 4.63 10.23
N ALA A 65 -0.92 5.18 9.30
CA ALA A 65 -0.43 5.78 8.07
C ALA A 65 -1.05 7.17 7.90
N SER A 66 -0.22 8.19 7.69
CA SER A 66 -0.67 9.57 7.45
C SER A 66 0.07 10.15 6.26
N GLY A 67 -0.66 10.73 5.32
CA GLY A 67 -0.09 11.24 4.09
C GLY A 67 -1.06 12.14 3.35
N SER A 68 -0.57 12.74 2.28
CA SER A 68 -1.34 13.64 1.42
C SER A 68 -1.36 13.11 0.00
N PHE A 69 -2.49 13.28 -0.68
CA PHE A 69 -2.61 13.01 -2.10
C PHE A 69 -2.43 14.30 -2.90
N ALA A 70 -1.94 14.18 -4.14
CA ALA A 70 -1.81 15.32 -5.03
C ALA A 70 -3.18 15.95 -5.35
N GLN A 71 -3.17 17.23 -5.71
CA GLN A 71 -4.40 17.93 -6.10
C GLN A 71 -5.07 17.22 -7.29
N GLY A 72 -6.38 16.95 -7.18
CA GLY A 72 -7.15 16.27 -8.21
C GLY A 72 -7.17 14.74 -8.10
N MET A 73 -6.43 14.15 -7.16
CA MET A 73 -6.50 12.72 -6.86
C MET A 73 -7.68 12.41 -5.93
N ILE A 74 -8.37 11.31 -6.21
CA ILE A 74 -9.37 10.71 -5.30
C ILE A 74 -8.79 9.41 -4.78
N ALA A 75 -8.71 9.28 -3.46
CA ALA A 75 -8.28 8.06 -2.79
C ALA A 75 -9.46 7.41 -2.08
N LEU A 76 -9.67 6.12 -2.33
CA LEU A 76 -10.68 5.31 -1.65
C LEU A 76 -9.95 4.22 -0.87
N ALA A 77 -10.08 4.26 0.46
CA ALA A 77 -9.48 3.25 1.34
C ALA A 77 -10.58 2.41 1.96
N LEU A 78 -10.43 1.08 1.87
CA LEU A 78 -11.29 0.12 2.54
C LEU A 78 -10.42 -0.74 3.47
N ALA A 79 -10.73 -0.71 4.76
CA ALA A 79 -10.17 -1.64 5.73
C ALA A 79 -11.18 -2.75 5.99
N ILE A 80 -10.76 -4.01 5.83
CA ILE A 80 -11.58 -5.18 6.12
C ILE A 80 -10.92 -5.88 7.31
N SER A 81 -11.71 -6.14 8.36
CA SER A 81 -11.30 -6.99 9.47
C SER A 81 -11.81 -8.40 9.18
N CYS A 82 -10.90 -9.36 8.99
CA CYS A 82 -11.21 -10.78 8.87
C CYS A 82 -11.08 -11.48 10.22
#